data_AF-A0A6C0KFH3-F1
#
_entry.id   AF-A0A6C0KFH3-F1
#
_cell.length_a   1.000
_cell.length_b   1.000
_cell.length_c   1.000
_cell.angle_alpha   90.00
_cell.angle_beta   90.00
_cell.angle_gamma   90.00
#
_symmetry.space_group_name_H-M   'P 1'
#
loop_
_entity.id
_entity.type
_entity.pdbx_description
1 polymer ?
#
loop_
_entity_poly.entity_id
_entity_poly.type
_entity_poly.pdbx_seq_one_letter_code
_entity_poly.pdbx_strand_id
1 'polypeptide(L)' 'MMNEEVDMRKFIKKHNYVVIFPDKRVELYGNLRSLGEDISIDSSTISKKLSRGEHYFIPKGGEFIFYIKKLE' A
#
# COMPACT_ATOMS: atom_id res chain seq x y z
N MET A 1 9.98 0.89 30.49
CA MET A 1 8.65 0.87 29.84
C MET A 1 8.88 1.00 28.35
N MET A 2 8.46 0.02 27.54
CA MET A 2 8.25 0.29 26.11
C MET A 2 7.14 1.32 26.02
N ASN A 3 7.42 2.47 25.40
CA ASN A 3 6.38 3.44 25.09
C ASN A 3 5.62 2.87 23.90
N GLU A 4 4.46 2.28 24.13
CA GLU A 4 3.60 1.68 23.09
C GLU A 4 3.38 2.64 21.92
N GLU A 5 3.23 3.93 22.20
CA GLU A 5 3.14 4.97 21.18
C GLU A 5 4.40 5.09 20.31
N VAL A 6 5.59 5.01 20.93
CA VAL A 6 6.88 5.09 20.22
C VAL A 6 7.06 3.89 19.30
N ASP A 7 6.71 2.69 19.77
CA ASP A 7 6.84 1.48 18.97
C ASP A 7 5.80 1.42 17.85
N MET A 8 4.58 1.91 18.10
CA MET A 8 3.57 2.08 17.05
C MET A 8 4.00 3.11 15.99
N ARG A 9 4.58 4.25 16.40
CA ARG A 9 5.13 5.24 15.46
C ARG A 9 6.28 4.67 14.62
N LYS A 10 7.18 3.88 15.22
CA LYS A 10 8.25 3.19 14.47
C LYS A 10 7.67 2.18 13.47
N PHE A 11 6.65 1.44 13.88
CA PHE A 11 5.97 0.49 13.02
C PHE A 11 5.34 1.21 11.81
N ILE A 12 4.60 2.30 12.04
CA ILE A 12 4.01 3.10 10.95
C ILE A 12 5.12 3.66 10.04
N LYS A 13 6.18 4.26 10.59
CA LYS A 13 7.31 4.78 9.79
C LYS A 13 8.04 3.71 8.97
N LYS A 14 8.01 2.45 9.39
CA LYS A 14 8.59 1.33 8.64
C LYS A 14 7.75 0.96 7.41
N HIS A 15 6.46 1.29 7.41
CA HIS A 15 5.53 0.99 6.32
C HIS A 15 5.25 2.26 5.53
N ASN A 16 5.59 2.23 4.24
CA ASN A 16 5.48 3.39 3.36
C ASN A 16 4.12 3.45 2.65
N TYR A 17 3.33 2.38 2.69
CA TYR A 17 2.10 2.26 1.92
C TYR A 17 1.01 1.58 2.72
N VAL A 18 -0.22 2.09 2.59
CA VAL A 18 -1.45 1.44 3.04
C VAL A 18 -2.27 1.00 1.84
N VAL A 19 -2.86 -0.18 1.94
CA VAL A 19 -3.71 -0.79 0.91
C VAL A 19 -5.03 -1.18 1.51
N ILE A 20 -6.11 -0.87 0.81
CA ILE A 20 -7.44 -1.38 1.12
C ILE A 20 -7.83 -2.33 -0.01
N PHE A 21 -8.10 -3.58 0.37
CA PHE A 21 -8.53 -4.65 -0.51
C PHE A 21 -10.04 -4.58 -0.79
N PRO A 22 -10.54 -5.29 -1.82
CA PRO A 22 -11.97 -5.31 -2.17
C PRO A 22 -12.89 -5.76 -1.03
N ASP A 23 -12.40 -6.64 -0.16
CA ASP A 23 -13.07 -7.17 1.03
C ASP A 23 -12.99 -6.22 2.24
N LYS A 24 -12.45 -5.00 2.05
CA LYS A 24 -12.19 -3.98 3.08
C LYS A 24 -11.08 -4.34 4.06
N ARG A 25 -10.32 -5.41 3.81
CA ARG A 25 -9.12 -5.72 4.58
C ARG A 25 -8.07 -4.64 4.33
N VAL A 26 -7.36 -4.24 5.38
CA VAL A 26 -6.36 -3.16 5.33
C VAL A 26 -5.00 -3.74 5.62
N GLU A 27 -4.04 -3.49 4.75
CA GLU A 27 -2.66 -3.96 4.91
C GLU A 27 -1.64 -2.85 4.70
N LEU A 28 -0.46 -3.04 5.31
CA LEU A 28 0.65 -2.10 5.28
C LEU A 28 1.86 -2.75 4.61
N TYR A 29 2.52 -2.00 3.74
CA TYR A 29 3.70 -2.49 3.02
C TYR A 29 4.88 -1.54 3.21
N GLY A 30 6.06 -2.14 3.40
CA GLY A 30 7.32 -1.40 3.46
C GLY A 30 7.79 -0.88 2.10
N ASN A 31 7.45 -1.56 1.01
CA ASN A 31 7.90 -1.18 -0.33
C ASN A 31 6.87 -1.54 -1.43
N LEU A 32 7.01 -0.92 -2.60
CA LEU A 32 6.11 -1.13 -3.74
C LEU A 32 6.26 -2.51 -4.39
N ARG A 33 7.38 -3.21 -4.18
CA ARG A 33 7.62 -4.53 -4.77
C ARG A 33 6.78 -5.58 -4.09
N SER A 34 6.84 -5.66 -2.76
CA SER A 34 6.01 -6.59 -1.98
C SER A 34 4.51 -6.32 -2.18
N LEU A 35 4.15 -5.03 -2.22
CA LEU A 35 2.79 -4.58 -2.54
C LEU A 35 2.34 -5.11 -3.91
N GLY A 36 3.16 -4.88 -4.93
CA GLY A 36 2.83 -5.21 -6.31
C GLY A 36 2.74 -6.71 -6.57
N GLU A 37 3.58 -7.50 -5.91
CA GLU A 37 3.51 -8.97 -5.96
C GLU A 37 2.18 -9.49 -5.39
N ASP A 38 1.69 -8.91 -4.30
CA ASP A 38 0.45 -9.35 -3.65
C ASP A 38 -0.82 -9.00 -4.44
N ILE A 39 -0.88 -7.77 -4.98
CA ILE A 39 -2.04 -7.31 -5.77
C ILE A 39 -1.90 -7.59 -7.27
N SER A 40 -0.84 -8.27 -7.71
CA SER A 40 -0.54 -8.54 -9.12
C SER A 40 -0.47 -7.29 -10.02
N ILE A 41 0.22 -6.24 -9.54
CA ILE A 41 0.45 -4.99 -10.29
C ILE A 41 1.93 -4.60 -10.20
N ASP A 42 2.56 -4.29 -11.34
CA ASP A 42 3.94 -3.84 -11.37
C ASP A 42 4.19 -2.61 -10.49
N SER A 43 5.23 -2.66 -9.65
CA SER A 43 5.65 -1.56 -8.77
C SER A 43 5.86 -0.23 -9.52
N SER A 44 6.33 -0.29 -10.77
CA SER A 44 6.51 0.88 -11.64
C SER A 44 5.19 1.53 -12.04
N THR A 45 4.14 0.74 -12.27
CA THR A 45 2.78 1.23 -12.54
C THR A 45 2.21 1.89 -11.29
N ILE A 46 2.40 1.26 -10.13
CA ILE A 46 1.96 1.82 -8.85
C ILE A 46 2.62 3.18 -8.59
N SER A 47 3.95 3.25 -8.71
CA SER A 47 4.72 4.48 -8.54
C SER A 47 4.25 5.61 -9.46
N LYS A 48 4.08 5.32 -10.77
CA LYS A 48 3.64 6.30 -11.77
C LYS A 48 2.25 6.86 -11.45
N LYS A 49 1.29 6.00 -11.09
CA LYS A 49 -0.09 6.44 -10.76
C LYS A 49 -0.12 7.24 -9.46
N LEU A 50 0.61 6.81 -8.43
CA LEU A 50 0.71 7.57 -7.18
C LEU A 50 1.32 8.96 -7.40
N SER A 51 2.34 9.09 -8.26
CA SER A 51 2.92 10.41 -8.60
C SER A 51 1.95 11.37 -9.31
N ARG A 52 0.86 10.84 -9.87
CA ARG A 52 -0.22 11.60 -10.51
C ARG A 52 -1.41 11.87 -9.56
N GLY A 53 -1.32 11.45 -8.30
CA GLY A 53 -2.41 11.54 -7.34
C GLY A 53 -3.51 10.50 -7.54
N GLU A 54 -3.24 9.44 -8.31
CA GLU A 54 -4.19 8.35 -8.52
C GLU A 54 -4.01 7.27 -7.44
N HIS A 55 -5.11 6.93 -6.75
CA HIS A 55 -5.08 6.01 -5.62
C HIS A 55 -5.81 4.68 -5.86
N TYR A 56 -6.54 4.54 -6.98
CA TYR A 56 -7.29 3.33 -7.30
C TYR A 56 -6.59 2.50 -8.38
N PHE A 57 -6.50 1.20 -8.13
CA PHE A 57 -5.71 0.26 -8.90
C PHE A 57 -6.53 -0.97 -9.26
N ILE A 58 -6.42 -1.40 -10.52
CA ILE A 58 -7.09 -2.59 -11.05
C ILE A 58 -5.99 -3.40 -11.76
N PRO A 59 -5.77 -4.67 -11.37
CA PRO A 59 -4.82 -5.54 -12.05
C PRO A 59 -5.25 -5.81 -13.49
N LYS A 60 -4.28 -6.08 -14.37
CA LYS A 60 -4.60 -6.45 -15.75
C LYS A 60 -5.42 -7.74 -15.76
N GLY A 61 -6.60 -7.71 -16.38
CA GLY A 61 -7.49 -8.86 -16.48
C GLY A 61 -8.24 -9.20 -15.18
N GLY A 62 -8.16 -8.35 -14.15
CA GLY A 62 -8.91 -8.50 -12.91
C GLY A 62 -10.09 -7.54 -12.79
N GLU A 63 -11.06 -7.89 -11.95
CA GLU A 63 -12.21 -7.04 -11.59
C GLU A 63 -12.04 -6.39 -10.21
N PHE A 64 -10.98 -6.77 -9.49
CA PHE A 64 -10.73 -6.29 -8.14
C PHE A 64 -10.12 -4.88 -8.14
N ILE A 65 -10.69 -4.01 -7.31
CA ILE A 65 -10.21 -2.65 -7.10
C ILE A 65 -9.48 -2.59 -5.76
N PHE A 66 -8.27 -2.04 -5.79
CA PHE A 66 -7.44 -1.78 -4.62
C PHE A 66 -7.28 -0.27 -4.45
N TYR A 67 -7.38 0.21 -3.22
CA TYR A 67 -6.97 1.57 -2.88
C TYR A 67 -5.55 1.54 -2.32
N ILE A 68 -4.65 2.37 -2.84
CA ILE A 68 -3.26 2.46 -2.40
C ILE A 68 -2.93 3.91 -2.09
N LYS A 69 -2.37 4.14 -0.90
CA LYS A 69 -1.87 5.45 -0.49
C LYS A 69 -0.49 5.33 0.12
N LYS A 70 0.41 6.24 -0.24
CA LYS A 70 1.69 6.41 0.43
C LYS A 70 1.47 7.06 1.80
N LEU A 71 2.05 6.48 2.83
CA LEU A 71 2.09 7.06 4.17
C LEU A 71 3.27 8.04 4.23
N GLU A 72 3.02 9.23 4.78
CA GLU A 72 4.02 10.30 4.96
C GLU A 72 4.90 10.07 6.20
#